data_AF-A0AAV4MC51-F1
#
_entry.id   AF-A0AAV4MC51-F1
#
_cell.length_a   1.000
_cell.length_b   1.000
_cell.length_c   1.000
_cell.angle_alpha   90.00
_cell.angle_beta   90.00
_cell.angle_gamma   90.00
#
_symmetry.space_group_name_H-M   'P 1'
#
loop_
_entity.id
_entity.type
_entity.pdbx_description
1 polymer ?
#
loop_
_entity_poly.entity_id
_entity_poly.type
_entity_poly.pdbx_seq_one_letter_code
_entity_poly.pdbx_strand_id
1 'polypeptide(L)'
;MLKKKGKIKLKVALDLAKNLAELNNYLKLEDEADQDLVQFGEFKQTFNNVVDSIRPVKRKHYHPLEIRYTLGTINILEREKEQYDSSKFNEIIDSIDWDEISIKKESTSKKHKTVSSEIAQIWKSSSKNQIENYEELQTEFESHDTVLVKELQKNQQEINIISTAVSEKIDSAKHCLTECQESLKNSSAEMANQISEFEKRRIQTTSHLKEEIFNTDLMLEKFISEDLVKDISTGKTPQRKTLTYPQELVATSPLDRVLRRFRLQREKDTDLAVHLPLENSFNSDISIESGKNKENYRKKTSRLPKKLPKFKGFAKPTLPMRKPLISANSHMDSSTV
;
A
#
# COMPACT_ATOMS: atom_id res chain seq x y z
N MET A 1 17.20 -9.08 1.59
CA MET A 1 16.95 -10.54 1.67
C MET A 1 16.70 -11.23 0.32
N LEU A 2 16.17 -10.56 -0.71
CA LEU A 2 15.91 -11.16 -2.04
C LEU A 2 17.14 -11.79 -2.74
N LYS A 3 18.36 -11.26 -2.53
CA LYS A 3 19.59 -11.80 -3.14
C LYS A 3 20.03 -13.17 -2.58
N LYS A 4 19.63 -13.55 -1.36
CA LYS A 4 19.98 -14.87 -0.78
C LYS A 4 19.07 -15.99 -1.31
N LYS A 5 17.77 -15.71 -1.48
CA LYS A 5 16.79 -16.68 -2.03
C LYS A 5 17.13 -17.10 -3.47
N GLY A 6 17.67 -16.18 -4.28
CA GLY A 6 18.11 -16.51 -5.65
C GLY A 6 19.30 -17.49 -5.70
N LYS A 7 20.24 -17.42 -4.74
CA LYS A 7 21.41 -18.30 -4.71
C LYS A 7 21.06 -19.74 -4.34
N ILE A 8 20.07 -19.94 -3.46
CA ILE A 8 19.62 -21.28 -3.06
C ILE A 8 18.92 -21.98 -4.23
N LYS A 9 18.01 -21.27 -4.93
CA LYS A 9 17.34 -21.81 -6.13
C LYS A 9 18.33 -22.23 -7.22
N LEU A 10 19.39 -21.43 -7.43
CA LEU A 10 20.41 -21.72 -8.43
C LEU A 10 21.26 -22.94 -8.06
N LYS A 11 21.57 -23.13 -6.78
CA LYS A 11 22.32 -24.31 -6.31
C LYS A 11 21.51 -25.59 -6.45
N VAL A 12 20.24 -25.57 -6.03
CA VAL A 12 19.33 -26.73 -6.18
C VAL A 12 19.12 -27.10 -7.65
N ALA A 13 18.96 -26.11 -8.53
CA ALA A 13 18.84 -26.35 -9.97
C ALA A 13 20.12 -27.00 -10.56
N LEU A 14 21.30 -26.60 -10.08
CA LEU A 14 22.58 -27.12 -10.55
C LEU A 14 22.83 -28.55 -10.07
N ASP A 15 22.43 -28.88 -8.84
CA ASP A 15 22.51 -30.24 -8.30
C ASP A 15 21.50 -31.18 -9.00
N LEU A 16 20.28 -30.71 -9.28
CA LEU A 16 19.31 -31.47 -10.10
C LEU A 16 19.83 -31.74 -11.52
N ALA A 17 20.48 -30.77 -12.15
CA ALA A 17 21.04 -30.92 -13.49
C ALA A 17 22.18 -31.97 -13.52
N LYS A 18 23.01 -32.04 -12.48
CA LYS A 18 24.04 -33.08 -12.35
C LYS A 18 23.43 -34.48 -12.20
N ASN A 19 22.44 -34.62 -11.33
CA ASN A 19 21.75 -35.90 -11.13
C ASN A 19 21.05 -36.39 -12.41
N LEU A 20 20.45 -35.48 -13.19
CA LEU A 20 19.87 -35.81 -14.50
C LEU A 20 20.93 -36.25 -15.52
N ALA A 21 22.11 -35.63 -15.51
CA ALA A 21 23.21 -36.03 -16.39
C ALA A 21 23.75 -37.44 -16.04
N GLU A 22 23.86 -37.75 -14.75
CA GLU A 22 24.25 -39.08 -14.27
C GLU A 22 23.19 -40.13 -14.65
N LEU A 23 21.90 -39.84 -14.46
CA LEU A 23 20.80 -40.73 -14.86
C LEU A 23 20.83 -41.03 -16.37
N ASN A 24 21.13 -40.01 -17.19
CA ASN A 24 21.21 -40.18 -18.64
C ASN A 24 22.41 -41.03 -19.07
N ASN A 25 23.51 -41.02 -18.30
CA ASN A 25 24.63 -41.93 -18.54
C ASN A 25 24.28 -43.38 -18.16
N TYR A 26 23.49 -43.60 -17.11
CA TYR A 26 22.99 -44.94 -16.78
C TYR A 26 22.07 -45.51 -17.86
N LEU A 27 21.15 -44.70 -18.39
CA LEU A 27 20.27 -45.12 -19.50
C LEU A 27 21.07 -45.52 -20.75
N LYS A 28 22.14 -44.79 -21.08
CA LYS A 28 23.02 -45.17 -22.19
C LYS A 28 23.74 -46.50 -21.98
N LEU A 29 24.19 -46.76 -20.76
CA LEU A 29 24.82 -48.05 -20.43
C LEU A 29 23.82 -49.21 -20.50
N GLU A 30 22.55 -48.96 -20.18
CA GLU A 30 21.47 -49.94 -20.34
C GLU A 30 21.20 -50.23 -21.83
N ASP A 31 21.10 -49.19 -22.67
CA ASP A 31 20.96 -49.34 -24.12
C ASP A 31 22.15 -50.12 -24.76
N GLU A 32 23.39 -49.87 -24.29
CA GLU A 32 24.58 -50.61 -24.74
C GLU A 32 24.50 -52.09 -24.33
N ALA A 33 24.07 -52.40 -23.11
CA ALA A 33 23.90 -53.77 -22.64
C ALA A 33 22.81 -54.53 -23.42
N ASP A 34 21.71 -53.86 -23.76
CA ASP A 34 20.66 -54.43 -24.61
C ASP A 34 21.15 -54.69 -26.04
N GLN A 35 22.00 -53.81 -26.58
CA GLN A 35 22.62 -54.00 -27.88
C GLN A 35 23.57 -55.22 -27.89
N ASP A 36 24.34 -55.43 -26.83
CA ASP A 36 25.19 -56.61 -26.65
C ASP A 36 24.36 -57.90 -26.55
N LEU A 37 23.19 -57.86 -25.90
CA LEU A 37 22.26 -59.00 -25.85
C LEU A 37 21.71 -59.37 -27.23
N VAL A 38 21.41 -58.36 -28.07
CA VAL A 38 20.98 -58.59 -29.46
C VAL A 38 22.11 -59.24 -30.27
N GLN A 39 23.35 -58.72 -30.17
CA GLN A 39 24.51 -59.33 -30.84
C GLN A 39 24.76 -60.77 -30.38
N PHE A 40 24.57 -61.05 -29.09
CA PHE A 40 24.68 -62.41 -28.56
C PHE A 40 23.57 -63.33 -29.13
N GLY A 41 22.37 -62.80 -29.34
CA GLY A 41 21.27 -63.50 -30.03
C GLY A 41 21.63 -63.88 -31.47
N GLU A 42 22.20 -62.95 -32.24
CA GLU A 42 22.68 -63.19 -33.61
C GLU A 42 23.82 -64.21 -33.63
N PHE A 43 24.76 -64.11 -32.69
CA PHE A 43 25.83 -65.10 -32.53
C PHE A 43 25.26 -66.49 -32.24
N LYS A 44 24.28 -66.61 -31.36
CA LYS A 44 23.61 -67.89 -31.06
C LYS A 44 22.90 -68.45 -32.29
N GLN A 45 22.28 -67.60 -33.10
CA GLN A 45 21.61 -68.01 -34.32
C GLN A 45 22.59 -68.47 -35.40
N THR A 46 23.70 -67.74 -35.61
CA THR A 46 24.77 -68.17 -36.52
C THR A 46 25.44 -69.46 -36.06
N PHE A 47 25.68 -69.62 -34.76
CA PHE A 47 26.18 -70.86 -34.17
C PHE A 47 25.23 -72.04 -34.44
N ASN A 48 23.92 -71.85 -34.22
CA ASN A 48 22.92 -72.87 -34.54
C ASN A 48 22.88 -73.19 -36.03
N ASN A 49 22.99 -72.20 -36.91
CA ASN A 49 23.06 -72.41 -38.36
C ASN A 49 24.29 -73.22 -38.76
N VAL A 50 25.44 -73.00 -38.12
CA VAL A 50 26.67 -73.79 -38.32
C VAL A 50 26.44 -75.24 -37.85
N VAL A 51 25.90 -75.43 -36.64
CA VAL A 51 25.56 -76.76 -36.11
C VAL A 51 24.57 -77.49 -37.02
N ASP A 52 23.55 -76.80 -37.52
CA ASP A 52 22.53 -77.32 -38.43
C ASP A 52 23.09 -77.57 -39.83
N SER A 53 24.13 -76.85 -40.26
CA SER A 53 24.85 -77.10 -41.53
C SER A 53 25.81 -78.29 -41.43
N ILE A 54 26.37 -78.55 -40.24
CA ILE A 54 27.19 -79.72 -39.94
C ILE A 54 26.32 -80.98 -39.79
N ARG A 55 25.08 -80.84 -39.29
CA ARG A 55 24.15 -81.97 -39.09
C ARG A 55 23.88 -82.79 -40.38
N PRO A 56 23.66 -82.22 -41.58
CA PRO A 56 23.54 -82.97 -42.82
C PRO A 56 24.87 -83.48 -43.36
N VAL A 57 26.02 -82.89 -43.01
CA VAL A 57 27.34 -83.49 -43.32
C VAL A 57 27.51 -84.79 -42.55
N LYS A 58 27.10 -84.84 -41.27
CA LYS A 58 27.00 -86.09 -40.49
C LYS A 58 25.97 -87.08 -41.06
N ARG A 59 24.88 -86.61 -41.70
CA ARG A 59 23.84 -87.48 -42.27
C ARG A 59 24.10 -87.92 -43.73
N LYS A 60 24.88 -87.18 -44.51
CA LYS A 60 25.27 -87.52 -45.90
C LYS A 60 26.38 -88.58 -45.98
N HIS A 61 26.91 -89.05 -44.85
CA HIS A 61 27.80 -90.21 -44.79
C HIS A 61 27.10 -91.52 -44.39
N TYR A 62 25.77 -91.55 -44.34
CA TYR A 62 25.00 -92.79 -44.19
C TYR A 62 23.95 -92.92 -45.30
N HIS A 63 24.41 -93.20 -46.51
CA HIS A 63 23.60 -93.91 -47.50
C HIS A 63 24.07 -95.37 -47.59
N PRO A 64 23.23 -96.36 -47.23
CA PRO A 64 23.58 -97.77 -47.29
C PRO A 64 23.23 -98.31 -48.67
N LEU A 65 24.11 -98.16 -49.66
CA LEU A 65 24.00 -98.86 -50.94
C LEU A 65 25.39 -99.33 -51.41
N GLU A 66 25.60 -100.63 -51.19
CA GLU A 66 26.29 -101.57 -52.10
C GLU A 66 27.61 -101.11 -52.73
N ILE A 67 28.69 -101.13 -51.94
CA ILE A 67 30.03 -101.46 -52.46
C ILE A 67 30.60 -102.58 -51.57
N ARG A 68 30.12 -103.81 -51.81
CA ARG A 68 30.83 -105.01 -51.34
C ARG A 68 32.15 -105.07 -52.11
N TYR A 69 33.24 -104.71 -51.42
CA TYR A 69 34.58 -105.33 -51.46
C TYR A 69 35.75 -104.41 -51.04
N THR A 70 35.50 -103.21 -50.50
CA THR A 70 36.54 -102.42 -49.78
C THR A 70 36.05 -101.71 -48.52
N LEU A 71 34.79 -101.94 -48.08
CA LEU A 71 34.19 -101.33 -46.89
C LEU A 71 34.73 -101.85 -45.54
N GLY A 72 35.48 -102.96 -45.53
CA GLY A 72 36.05 -103.53 -44.30
C GLY A 72 37.20 -102.70 -43.73
N THR A 73 38.04 -102.12 -44.58
CA THR A 73 39.21 -101.33 -44.16
C THR A 73 38.88 -99.88 -43.83
N ILE A 74 37.88 -99.28 -44.50
CA ILE A 74 37.44 -97.90 -44.21
C ILE A 74 36.71 -97.83 -42.86
N ASN A 75 35.86 -98.81 -42.53
CA ASN A 75 35.19 -98.88 -41.22
C ASN A 75 36.15 -99.13 -40.04
N ILE A 76 37.30 -99.79 -40.29
CA ILE A 76 38.33 -100.00 -39.28
C ILE A 76 39.08 -98.68 -39.04
N LEU A 77 39.48 -97.98 -40.11
CA LEU A 77 40.19 -96.70 -40.00
C LEU A 77 39.31 -95.57 -39.41
N GLU A 78 38.00 -95.55 -39.69
CA GLU A 78 37.08 -94.61 -39.04
C GLU A 78 36.88 -94.93 -37.56
N ARG A 79 36.75 -96.20 -37.17
CA ARG A 79 36.70 -96.58 -35.75
C ARG A 79 38.00 -96.25 -35.04
N GLU A 80 39.15 -96.53 -35.64
CA GLU A 80 40.46 -96.24 -35.05
C GLU A 80 40.67 -94.73 -34.89
N LYS A 81 40.21 -93.92 -35.86
CA LYS A 81 40.23 -92.47 -35.75
C LYS A 81 39.28 -91.95 -34.68
N GLU A 82 38.04 -92.45 -34.61
CA GLU A 82 37.09 -92.10 -33.54
C GLU A 82 37.59 -92.52 -32.16
N GLN A 83 38.26 -93.66 -32.08
CA GLN A 83 38.84 -94.18 -30.85
C GLN A 83 40.07 -93.36 -30.43
N TYR A 84 40.89 -92.91 -31.40
CA TYR A 84 41.99 -91.99 -31.18
C TYR A 84 41.52 -90.59 -30.76
N ASP A 85 40.50 -90.05 -31.43
CA ASP A 85 39.92 -88.73 -31.10
C ASP A 85 39.21 -88.78 -29.74
N SER A 86 38.52 -89.87 -29.41
CA SER A 86 37.93 -90.09 -28.08
C SER A 86 38.99 -90.25 -27.00
N SER A 87 40.08 -90.97 -27.28
CA SER A 87 41.20 -91.13 -26.35
C SER A 87 41.90 -89.80 -26.08
N LYS A 88 42.18 -89.01 -27.11
CA LYS A 88 42.74 -87.66 -26.97
C LYS A 88 41.80 -86.72 -26.23
N PHE A 89 40.50 -86.81 -26.51
CA PHE A 89 39.52 -85.99 -25.82
C PHE A 89 39.44 -86.33 -24.33
N ASN A 90 39.50 -87.62 -23.98
CA ASN A 90 39.57 -88.05 -22.59
C ASN A 90 40.88 -87.63 -21.92
N GLU A 91 42.02 -87.71 -22.61
CA GLU A 91 43.31 -87.21 -22.09
C GLU A 91 43.27 -85.70 -21.83
N ILE A 92 42.60 -84.94 -22.70
CA ILE A 92 42.34 -83.50 -22.49
C ILE A 92 41.43 -83.31 -21.26
N ILE A 93 40.35 -84.07 -21.12
CA ILE A 93 39.44 -83.98 -19.96
C ILE A 93 40.17 -84.32 -18.65
N ASP A 94 41.01 -85.36 -18.67
CA ASP A 94 41.77 -85.81 -17.50
C ASP A 94 42.91 -84.84 -17.16
N SER A 95 43.43 -84.09 -18.15
CA SER A 95 44.40 -83.01 -17.92
C SER A 95 43.80 -81.75 -17.31
N ILE A 96 42.47 -81.61 -17.28
CA ILE A 96 41.79 -80.49 -16.62
C ILE A 96 41.84 -80.73 -15.11
N ASP A 97 42.57 -79.88 -14.40
CA ASP A 97 42.61 -79.86 -12.94
C ASP A 97 41.29 -79.30 -12.37
N TRP A 98 40.33 -80.20 -12.19
CA TRP A 98 39.01 -79.87 -11.64
C TRP A 98 39.08 -79.33 -10.20
N ASP A 99 40.11 -79.71 -9.44
CA ASP A 99 40.30 -79.24 -8.07
C ASP A 99 40.75 -77.78 -8.05
N GLU A 100 41.69 -77.39 -8.92
CA GLU A 100 42.09 -75.98 -9.08
C GLU A 100 40.91 -75.10 -9.52
N ILE A 101 40.08 -75.58 -10.45
CA ILE A 101 38.87 -74.88 -10.89
C ILE A 101 37.87 -74.74 -9.72
N SER A 102 37.69 -75.80 -8.93
CA SER A 102 36.80 -75.80 -7.77
C SER A 102 37.26 -74.80 -6.70
N ILE A 103 38.55 -74.78 -6.38
CA ILE A 103 39.15 -73.83 -5.41
C ILE A 103 39.04 -72.38 -5.92
N LYS A 104 39.32 -72.13 -7.20
CA LYS A 104 39.14 -70.80 -7.81
C LYS A 104 37.68 -70.36 -7.75
N LYS A 105 36.73 -71.25 -8.04
CA LYS A 105 35.29 -70.99 -7.93
C LYS A 105 34.88 -70.68 -6.49
N GLU A 106 35.40 -71.39 -5.50
CA GLU A 106 35.08 -71.12 -4.09
C GLU A 106 35.70 -69.79 -3.62
N SER A 107 36.94 -69.50 -4.02
CA SER A 107 37.62 -68.24 -3.68
C SER A 107 36.94 -67.01 -4.30
N THR A 108 36.50 -67.11 -5.56
CA THR A 108 35.72 -66.06 -6.24
C THR A 108 34.35 -65.92 -5.61
N SER A 109 33.67 -67.02 -5.26
CA SER A 109 32.41 -67.00 -4.54
C SER A 109 32.52 -66.31 -3.17
N LYS A 110 33.60 -66.58 -2.40
CA LYS A 110 33.89 -65.89 -1.14
C LYS A 110 34.10 -64.39 -1.34
N LYS A 111 34.89 -63.98 -2.35
CA LYS A 111 35.09 -62.56 -2.70
C LYS A 111 33.79 -61.89 -3.15
N HIS A 112 32.97 -62.56 -3.95
CA HIS A 112 31.67 -62.04 -4.35
C HIS A 112 30.74 -61.84 -3.15
N LYS A 113 30.74 -62.76 -2.18
CA LYS A 113 29.97 -62.62 -0.94
C LYS A 113 30.44 -61.43 -0.10
N THR A 114 31.75 -61.23 0.06
CA THR A 114 32.28 -60.08 0.81
C THR A 114 31.95 -58.76 0.13
N VAL A 115 32.21 -58.65 -1.18
CA VAL A 115 31.88 -57.44 -1.96
C VAL A 115 30.37 -57.17 -1.94
N SER A 116 29.54 -58.20 -2.09
CA SER A 116 28.08 -58.05 -2.00
C SER A 116 27.63 -57.56 -0.62
N SER A 117 28.28 -58.01 0.45
CA SER A 117 27.97 -57.55 1.81
C SER A 117 28.39 -56.09 2.05
N GLU A 118 29.54 -55.66 1.52
CA GLU A 118 30.02 -54.29 1.60
C GLU A 118 29.12 -53.35 0.80
N ILE A 119 28.74 -53.72 -0.43
CA ILE A 119 27.79 -52.95 -1.24
C ILE A 119 26.44 -52.81 -0.51
N ALA A 120 25.94 -53.89 0.10
CA ALA A 120 24.70 -53.84 0.86
C ALA A 120 24.80 -52.90 2.08
N GLN A 121 25.94 -52.87 2.77
CA GLN A 121 26.16 -51.94 3.89
C GLN A 121 26.29 -50.49 3.43
N ILE A 122 26.98 -50.22 2.32
CA ILE A 122 27.09 -48.89 1.72
C ILE A 122 25.70 -48.40 1.29
N TRP A 123 24.92 -49.25 0.61
CA TRP A 123 23.57 -48.93 0.20
C TRP A 123 22.67 -48.61 1.40
N LYS A 124 22.73 -49.44 2.45
CA LYS A 124 21.95 -49.22 3.67
C LYS A 124 22.31 -47.92 4.38
N SER A 125 23.61 -47.61 4.47
CA SER A 125 24.09 -46.36 5.07
C SER A 125 23.72 -45.14 4.23
N SER A 126 23.85 -45.24 2.90
CA SER A 126 23.49 -44.18 1.97
C SER A 126 21.98 -43.89 2.02
N SER A 127 21.14 -44.94 1.99
CA SER A 127 19.69 -44.82 2.10
C SER A 127 19.28 -44.20 3.45
N LYS A 128 19.92 -44.61 4.55
CA LYS A 128 19.67 -44.02 5.88
C LYS A 128 19.99 -42.52 5.90
N ASN A 129 21.16 -42.12 5.39
CA ASN A 129 21.56 -40.70 5.34
C ASN A 129 20.61 -39.88 4.44
N GLN A 130 20.10 -40.45 3.35
CA GLN A 130 19.12 -39.78 2.50
C GLN A 130 17.79 -39.56 3.22
N ILE A 131 17.32 -40.52 4.00
CA ILE A 131 16.10 -40.39 4.81
C ILE A 131 16.28 -39.31 5.87
N GLU A 132 17.39 -39.34 6.63
CA GLU A 132 17.68 -38.34 7.67
C GLU A 132 17.75 -36.92 7.07
N ASN A 133 18.44 -36.74 5.93
CA ASN A 133 18.50 -35.45 5.24
C ASN A 133 17.11 -34.97 4.75
N TYR A 134 16.26 -35.90 4.30
CA TYR A 134 14.90 -35.56 3.87
C TYR A 134 14.04 -35.11 5.05
N GLU A 135 14.14 -35.81 6.19
CA GLU A 135 13.44 -35.44 7.43
C GLU A 135 13.91 -34.08 7.94
N GLU A 136 15.21 -33.80 7.97
CA GLU A 136 15.76 -32.49 8.33
C GLU A 136 15.21 -31.39 7.42
N LEU A 137 15.24 -31.59 6.10
CA LEU A 137 14.72 -30.61 5.14
C LEU A 137 13.21 -30.40 5.31
N GLN A 138 12.46 -31.45 5.61
CA GLN A 138 11.03 -31.35 5.88
C GLN A 138 10.76 -30.52 7.15
N THR A 139 11.50 -30.76 8.23
CA THR A 139 11.35 -29.96 9.46
C THR A 139 11.75 -28.50 9.26
N GLU A 140 12.79 -28.21 8.46
CA GLU A 140 13.18 -26.84 8.12
C GLU A 140 12.07 -26.16 7.30
N PHE A 141 11.48 -26.87 6.34
CA PHE A 141 10.37 -26.37 5.53
C PHE A 141 9.13 -26.06 6.37
N GLU A 142 8.72 -26.98 7.23
CA GLU A 142 7.60 -26.80 8.17
C GLU A 142 7.87 -25.62 9.12
N SER A 143 9.09 -25.49 9.63
CA SER A 143 9.48 -24.35 10.47
C SER A 143 9.34 -23.02 9.71
N HIS A 144 9.76 -22.98 8.46
CA HIS A 144 9.67 -21.79 7.61
C HIS A 144 8.21 -21.43 7.30
N ASP A 145 7.37 -22.41 7.01
CA ASP A 145 5.94 -22.21 6.78
C ASP A 145 5.25 -21.65 8.02
N THR A 146 5.57 -22.15 9.23
CA THR A 146 4.99 -21.61 10.46
C THR A 146 5.39 -20.15 10.71
N VAL A 147 6.63 -19.76 10.37
CA VAL A 147 7.09 -18.36 10.47
C VAL A 147 6.36 -17.48 9.47
N LEU A 148 6.21 -17.94 8.22
CA LEU A 148 5.50 -17.18 7.18
C LEU A 148 4.03 -16.98 7.53
N VAL A 149 3.35 -18.01 8.06
CA VAL A 149 1.95 -17.89 8.51
C VAL A 149 1.81 -16.89 9.65
N LYS A 150 2.75 -16.89 10.62
CA LYS A 150 2.76 -15.90 11.72
C LYS A 150 3.00 -14.47 11.21
N GLU A 151 3.93 -14.28 10.27
CA GLU A 151 4.17 -12.97 9.65
C GLU A 151 2.94 -12.48 8.86
N LEU A 152 2.30 -13.35 8.09
CA LEU A 152 1.06 -13.03 7.37
C LEU A 152 -0.08 -12.66 8.33
N GLN A 153 -0.26 -13.40 9.42
CA GLN A 153 -1.27 -13.10 10.44
C GLN A 153 -1.00 -11.75 11.11
N LYS A 154 0.26 -11.45 11.44
CA LYS A 154 0.66 -10.16 12.01
C LYS A 154 0.36 -9.01 11.03
N ASN A 155 0.75 -9.16 9.76
CA ASN A 155 0.49 -8.14 8.73
C ASN A 155 -1.03 -7.92 8.54
N GLN A 156 -1.83 -8.99 8.58
CA GLN A 156 -3.29 -8.87 8.51
C GLN A 156 -3.87 -8.10 9.70
N GLN A 157 -3.35 -8.30 10.91
CA GLN A 157 -3.75 -7.54 12.09
C GLN A 157 -3.38 -6.06 11.95
N GLU A 158 -2.17 -5.75 11.47
CA GLU A 158 -1.73 -4.37 11.23
C GLU A 158 -2.61 -3.66 10.18
N ILE A 159 -2.95 -4.34 9.08
CA ILE A 159 -3.88 -3.82 8.07
C ILE A 159 -5.26 -3.52 8.67
N ASN A 160 -5.77 -4.41 9.52
CA ASN A 160 -7.07 -4.19 10.16
C ASN A 160 -7.04 -2.97 11.08
N ILE A 161 -5.97 -2.77 11.86
CA ILE A 161 -5.80 -1.59 12.73
C ILE A 161 -5.75 -0.30 11.90
N ILE A 162 -5.02 -0.31 10.77
CA ILE A 162 -4.96 0.85 9.87
C ILE A 162 -6.35 1.12 9.28
N SER A 163 -7.06 0.07 8.85
CA SER A 163 -8.40 0.20 8.28
C SER A 163 -9.40 0.81 9.27
N THR A 164 -9.39 0.39 10.54
CA THR A 164 -10.28 0.95 11.56
C THR A 164 -9.93 2.41 11.86
N ALA A 165 -8.64 2.73 12.00
CA ALA A 165 -8.20 4.10 12.24
C ALA A 165 -8.57 5.05 11.09
N VAL A 166 -8.46 4.59 9.84
CA VAL A 166 -8.89 5.37 8.66
C VAL A 166 -10.41 5.57 8.66
N SER A 167 -11.19 4.53 8.96
CA SER A 167 -12.65 4.64 9.06
C SER A 167 -13.08 5.67 10.12
N GLU A 168 -12.50 5.63 11.32
CA GLU A 168 -12.78 6.58 12.40
C GLU A 168 -12.46 8.03 11.99
N LYS A 169 -11.36 8.24 11.25
CA LYS A 169 -11.00 9.57 10.74
C LYS A 169 -11.98 10.06 9.66
N ILE A 170 -12.44 9.17 8.79
CA ILE A 170 -13.47 9.51 7.79
C ILE A 170 -14.78 9.90 8.49
N ASP A 171 -15.22 9.13 9.48
CA ASP A 171 -16.45 9.41 10.22
C ASP A 171 -16.36 10.72 11.01
N SER A 172 -15.22 10.97 11.66
CA SER A 172 -14.96 12.24 12.35
C SER A 172 -14.95 13.44 11.40
N ALA A 173 -14.33 13.30 10.22
CA ALA A 173 -14.31 14.36 9.21
C ALA A 173 -15.71 14.61 8.64
N LYS A 174 -16.48 13.55 8.38
CA LYS A 174 -17.88 13.64 7.93
C LYS A 174 -18.73 14.37 8.96
N HIS A 175 -18.56 14.06 10.25
CA HIS A 175 -19.29 14.74 11.32
C HIS A 175 -18.95 16.24 11.40
N CYS A 176 -17.66 16.60 11.36
CA CYS A 176 -17.23 18.00 11.33
C CYS A 176 -17.79 18.75 10.11
N LEU A 177 -17.81 18.12 8.93
CA LEU A 177 -18.41 18.71 7.73
C LEU A 177 -19.91 18.96 7.90
N THR A 178 -20.64 18.02 8.51
CA THR A 178 -22.08 18.21 8.79
C THR A 178 -22.33 19.36 9.78
N GLU A 179 -21.52 19.50 10.82
CA GLU A 179 -21.62 20.61 11.77
C GLU A 179 -21.31 21.96 11.10
N CYS A 180 -20.26 22.04 10.28
CA CYS A 180 -19.94 23.25 9.51
C CYS A 180 -21.07 23.60 8.54
N GLN A 181 -21.67 22.61 7.87
CA GLN A 181 -22.79 22.81 6.96
C GLN A 181 -24.03 23.36 7.68
N GLU A 182 -24.35 22.83 8.86
CA GLU A 182 -25.47 23.29 9.67
C GLU A 182 -25.23 24.71 10.20
N SER A 183 -24.03 25.00 10.70
CA SER A 183 -23.64 26.34 11.13
C SER A 183 -23.75 27.36 9.99
N LEU A 184 -23.29 27.01 8.78
CA LEU A 184 -23.40 27.87 7.60
C LEU A 184 -24.86 28.11 7.20
N LYS A 185 -25.71 27.08 7.25
CA LYS A 185 -27.15 27.23 6.97
C LYS A 185 -27.82 28.18 7.97
N ASN A 186 -27.52 28.03 9.26
CA ASN A 186 -28.08 28.88 10.31
C ASN A 186 -27.61 30.33 10.14
N SER A 187 -26.32 30.56 9.93
CA SER A 187 -25.76 31.90 9.67
C SER A 187 -26.36 32.54 8.41
N SER A 188 -26.53 31.76 7.34
CA SER A 188 -27.18 32.22 6.11
C SER A 188 -28.65 32.62 6.34
N ALA A 189 -29.38 31.87 7.17
CA ALA A 189 -30.76 32.18 7.51
C ALA A 189 -30.87 33.45 8.38
N GLU A 190 -29.98 33.61 9.36
CA GLU A 190 -29.88 34.83 10.16
C GLU A 190 -29.59 36.07 9.30
N MET A 191 -28.62 35.95 8.38
CA MET A 191 -28.29 37.04 7.47
C MET A 191 -29.46 37.38 6.54
N ALA A 192 -30.19 36.39 6.02
CA ALA A 192 -31.38 36.61 5.21
C ALA A 192 -32.49 37.33 6.01
N ASN A 193 -32.68 36.97 7.28
CA ASN A 193 -33.63 37.65 8.17
C ASN A 193 -33.22 39.10 8.43
N GLN A 194 -31.94 39.36 8.70
CA GLN A 194 -31.43 40.72 8.89
C GLN A 194 -31.66 41.59 7.63
N ILE A 195 -31.36 41.06 6.44
CA ILE A 195 -31.60 41.76 5.17
C ILE A 195 -33.09 42.11 5.03
N SER A 196 -33.99 41.16 5.31
CA SER A 196 -35.44 41.38 5.28
C SER A 196 -35.88 42.50 6.25
N GLU A 197 -35.33 42.51 7.47
CA GLU A 197 -35.62 43.57 8.46
C GLU A 197 -35.07 44.94 8.03
N PHE A 198 -33.88 44.99 7.43
CA PHE A 198 -33.31 46.21 6.88
C PHE A 198 -34.16 46.76 5.73
N GLU A 199 -34.63 45.89 4.83
CA GLU A 199 -35.52 46.29 3.74
C GLU A 199 -36.85 46.85 4.26
N LYS A 200 -37.46 46.21 5.26
CA LYS A 200 -38.69 46.72 5.92
C LYS A 200 -38.46 48.10 6.52
N ARG A 201 -37.37 48.28 7.29
CA ARG A 201 -37.00 49.58 7.87
C ARG A 201 -36.78 50.64 6.79
N ARG A 202 -36.07 50.30 5.72
CA ARG A 202 -35.85 51.19 4.56
C ARG A 202 -37.17 51.61 3.91
N ILE A 203 -38.10 50.68 3.70
CA ILE A 203 -39.41 50.98 3.11
C ILE A 203 -40.19 51.94 4.04
N GLN A 204 -40.19 51.68 5.35
CA GLN A 204 -40.89 52.53 6.33
C GLN A 204 -40.29 53.94 6.43
N THR A 205 -38.96 54.08 6.46
CA THR A 205 -38.32 55.40 6.52
C THR A 205 -38.53 56.17 5.22
N THR A 206 -38.46 55.49 4.07
CA THR A 206 -38.72 56.14 2.78
C THR A 206 -40.17 56.55 2.60
N SER A 207 -41.15 55.80 3.13
CA SER A 207 -42.56 56.23 3.13
C SER A 207 -42.78 57.43 4.04
N HIS A 208 -42.18 57.44 5.23
CA HIS A 208 -42.26 58.56 6.17
C HIS A 208 -41.69 59.86 5.57
N LEU A 209 -40.48 59.80 4.98
CA LEU A 209 -39.87 60.95 4.33
C LEU A 209 -40.72 61.48 3.17
N LYS A 210 -41.35 60.59 2.39
CA LYS A 210 -42.27 61.01 1.31
C LYS A 210 -43.47 61.77 1.86
N GLU A 211 -44.04 61.31 2.97
CA GLU A 211 -45.16 61.97 3.64
C GLU A 211 -44.75 63.33 4.22
N GLU A 212 -43.58 63.42 4.86
CA GLU A 212 -43.03 64.69 5.34
C GLU A 212 -42.81 65.70 4.20
N ILE A 213 -42.18 65.27 3.10
CA ILE A 213 -41.97 66.12 1.92
C ILE A 213 -43.32 66.63 1.39
N PHE A 214 -44.29 65.74 1.22
CA PHE A 214 -45.63 66.10 0.75
C PHE A 214 -46.33 67.10 1.69
N ASN A 215 -46.23 66.89 3.01
CA ASN A 215 -46.80 67.81 3.99
C ASN A 215 -46.10 69.18 3.97
N THR A 216 -44.78 69.23 3.80
CA THR A 216 -44.04 70.49 3.66
C THR A 216 -44.41 71.23 2.37
N ASP A 217 -44.61 70.50 1.27
CA ASP A 217 -45.06 71.09 0.00
C ASP A 217 -46.46 71.70 0.16
N LEU A 218 -47.40 70.99 0.80
CA LEU A 218 -48.73 71.52 1.10
C LEU A 218 -48.70 72.76 2.02
N MET A 219 -47.83 72.77 3.04
CA MET A 219 -47.66 73.93 3.91
C MET A 219 -47.11 75.13 3.13
N LEU A 220 -46.16 74.89 2.23
CA LEU A 220 -45.56 75.92 1.39
C LEU A 220 -46.57 76.47 0.37
N GLU A 221 -47.36 75.61 -0.27
CA GLU A 221 -48.47 76.02 -1.13
C GLU A 221 -49.48 76.88 -0.37
N LYS A 222 -49.90 76.44 0.81
CA LYS A 222 -50.82 77.19 1.67
C LYS A 222 -50.26 78.56 2.04
N PHE A 223 -48.99 78.62 2.47
CA PHE A 223 -48.32 79.88 2.80
C PHE A 223 -48.31 80.84 1.60
N ILE A 224 -47.99 80.34 0.40
CA ILE A 224 -47.99 81.15 -0.83
C ILE A 224 -49.40 81.64 -1.16
N SER A 225 -50.41 80.77 -1.12
CA SER A 225 -51.76 81.11 -1.56
C SER A 225 -52.57 81.95 -0.56
N GLU A 226 -52.42 81.69 0.75
CA GLU A 226 -53.23 82.30 1.80
C GLU A 226 -52.52 83.44 2.52
N ASP A 227 -51.27 83.22 2.95
CA ASP A 227 -50.55 84.15 3.82
C ASP A 227 -49.88 85.26 3.01
N LEU A 228 -49.25 84.93 1.88
CA LEU A 228 -48.56 85.91 1.03
C LEU A 228 -49.53 86.87 0.33
N VAL A 229 -50.70 86.37 -0.09
CA VAL A 229 -51.72 87.16 -0.83
C VAL A 229 -52.43 88.18 0.10
N LYS A 230 -52.43 87.96 1.41
CA LYS A 230 -53.04 88.87 2.40
C LYS A 230 -52.17 90.07 2.78
N ASP A 231 -50.91 90.14 2.36
CA ASP A 231 -50.06 91.30 2.58
C ASP A 231 -50.35 92.44 1.58
N ILE A 232 -51.65 92.75 1.43
CA ILE A 232 -52.09 94.02 0.87
C ILE A 232 -51.76 95.05 1.94
N SER A 233 -50.92 96.03 1.62
CA SER A 233 -50.53 97.09 2.55
C SER A 233 -51.77 97.68 3.22
N THR A 234 -52.04 97.31 4.47
CA THR A 234 -53.27 97.71 5.19
C THR A 234 -53.32 99.20 5.55
N GLY A 235 -52.40 100.00 5.00
CA GLY A 235 -52.19 101.41 5.35
C GLY A 235 -51.72 101.63 6.79
N LYS A 236 -51.60 100.56 7.59
CA LYS A 236 -51.16 100.57 8.99
C LYS A 236 -49.69 100.22 9.15
N THR A 237 -48.94 100.06 8.06
CA THR A 237 -47.48 99.94 8.10
C THR A 237 -46.97 101.18 8.84
N PRO A 238 -46.40 101.03 10.05
CA PRO A 238 -45.97 102.16 10.85
C PRO A 238 -45.02 102.99 10.00
N GLN A 239 -45.38 104.26 9.77
CA GLN A 239 -44.55 105.19 9.03
C GLN A 239 -43.12 105.07 9.56
N ARG A 240 -42.16 104.87 8.65
CA ARG A 240 -40.76 104.61 8.95
C ARG A 240 -40.25 105.68 9.93
N LYS A 241 -40.24 105.35 11.24
CA LYS A 241 -39.77 106.26 12.26
C LYS A 241 -38.28 106.42 12.04
N THR A 242 -37.84 107.62 11.72
CA THR A 242 -36.43 108.00 11.77
C THR A 242 -36.01 107.94 13.23
N LEU A 243 -35.56 106.76 13.67
CA LEU A 243 -34.93 106.61 14.96
C LEU A 243 -33.57 107.30 14.87
N THR A 244 -33.51 108.53 15.37
CA THR A 244 -32.26 109.23 15.61
C THR A 244 -31.61 108.53 16.79
N TYR A 245 -30.67 107.62 16.50
CA TYR A 245 -29.88 106.99 17.55
C TYR A 245 -29.08 108.08 18.29
N PRO A 246 -29.00 108.05 19.63
CA PRO A 246 -28.16 108.97 20.38
C PRO A 246 -26.73 108.87 19.87
N GLN A 247 -26.19 109.96 19.30
CA GLN A 247 -24.77 110.02 18.90
C GLN A 247 -23.84 110.16 20.11
N GLU A 248 -24.39 110.48 21.28
CA GLU A 248 -23.69 110.35 22.54
C GLU A 248 -23.58 108.86 22.87
N LEU A 249 -22.50 108.25 22.39
CA LEU A 249 -22.01 106.99 22.92
C LEU A 249 -21.78 107.21 24.42
N VAL A 250 -22.72 106.78 25.26
CA VAL A 250 -22.50 106.66 26.70
C VAL A 250 -21.19 105.91 26.85
N ALA A 251 -20.20 106.58 27.46
CA ALA A 251 -18.85 106.07 27.56
C ALA A 251 -18.91 104.62 28.05
N THR A 252 -18.64 103.67 27.15
CA THR A 252 -18.49 102.29 27.55
C THR A 252 -17.39 102.28 28.59
N SER A 253 -17.57 101.44 29.62
CA SER A 253 -16.53 101.13 30.61
C SER A 253 -15.14 101.16 29.95
N PRO A 254 -14.11 101.78 30.59
CA PRO A 254 -12.77 101.89 30.03
C PRO A 254 -12.34 100.58 29.37
N LEU A 255 -11.76 100.65 28.17
CA LEU A 255 -11.45 99.49 27.33
C LEU A 255 -10.74 98.37 28.12
N ASP A 256 -9.83 98.75 29.01
CA ASP A 256 -9.11 97.81 29.88
C ASP A 256 -10.02 96.97 30.77
N ARG A 257 -11.10 97.55 31.30
CA ARG A 257 -12.07 96.84 32.12
C ARG A 257 -12.91 95.87 31.29
N VAL A 258 -13.19 96.20 30.03
CA VAL A 258 -13.87 95.28 29.09
C VAL A 258 -12.93 94.13 28.72
N LEU A 259 -11.68 94.43 28.35
CA LEU A 259 -10.66 93.43 28.02
C LEU A 259 -10.39 92.49 29.21
N ARG A 260 -10.33 93.02 30.44
CA ARG A 260 -10.14 92.21 31.65
C ARG A 260 -11.29 91.24 31.88
N ARG A 261 -12.54 91.66 31.63
CA ARG A 261 -13.72 90.77 31.69
C ARG A 261 -13.64 89.66 30.64
N PHE A 262 -13.30 89.98 29.39
CA PHE A 262 -13.16 88.98 28.34
C PHE A 262 -12.03 87.97 28.60
N ARG A 263 -10.88 88.44 29.13
CA ARG A 263 -9.77 87.56 29.51
C ARG A 263 -10.17 86.59 30.62
N LEU A 264 -10.81 87.09 31.69
CA LEU A 264 -11.31 86.26 32.79
C LEU A 264 -12.39 85.27 32.35
N GLN A 265 -13.26 85.67 31.41
CA GLN A 265 -14.27 84.77 30.87
C GLN A 265 -13.62 83.65 30.04
N ARG A 266 -12.66 83.98 29.18
CA ARG A 266 -11.92 82.97 28.41
C ARG A 266 -11.18 81.97 29.29
N GLU A 267 -10.55 82.42 30.37
CA GLU A 267 -9.85 81.55 31.31
C GLU A 267 -10.81 80.51 31.92
N LYS A 268 -12.00 80.94 32.35
CA LYS A 268 -13.06 80.03 32.84
C LYS A 268 -13.55 79.06 31.77
N ASP A 269 -13.75 79.54 30.54
CA ASP A 269 -14.24 78.70 29.44
C ASP A 269 -13.17 77.69 28.99
N THR A 270 -11.89 78.06 29.02
CA THR A 270 -10.78 77.14 28.72
C THR A 270 -10.57 76.10 29.81
N ASP A 271 -10.68 76.48 31.08
CA ASP A 271 -10.61 75.53 32.19
C ASP A 271 -11.75 74.51 32.10
N LEU A 272 -12.95 74.95 31.71
CA LEU A 272 -14.07 74.05 31.46
C LEU A 272 -13.80 73.09 30.28
N ALA A 273 -13.23 73.59 29.18
CA ALA A 273 -12.94 72.82 27.97
C ALA A 273 -11.85 71.74 28.18
N VAL A 274 -10.85 71.99 29.04
CA VAL A 274 -9.80 71.01 29.37
C VAL A 274 -10.34 69.84 30.20
N HIS A 275 -11.44 70.04 30.93
CA HIS A 275 -12.06 69.02 31.77
C HIS A 275 -13.22 68.27 31.12
N LEU A 276 -13.57 68.58 29.87
CA LEU A 276 -14.52 67.77 29.11
C LEU A 276 -13.87 66.42 28.77
N PRO A 277 -14.47 65.27 29.16
CA PRO A 277 -13.94 63.97 28.80
C PRO A 277 -13.93 63.85 27.28
N LEU A 278 -12.74 63.85 26.70
CA LEU A 278 -12.56 63.54 25.28
C LEU A 278 -13.07 62.12 25.08
N GLU A 279 -14.24 61.98 24.46
CA GLU A 279 -14.75 60.69 24.02
C GLU A 279 -13.76 60.12 22.99
N ASN A 280 -12.87 59.25 23.47
CA ASN A 280 -11.92 58.47 22.67
C ASN A 280 -12.66 57.38 21.85
N SER A 281 -13.69 57.77 21.09
CA SER A 281 -14.55 56.90 20.29
C SER A 281 -14.09 56.76 18.82
N PHE A 282 -12.89 57.21 18.48
CA PHE A 282 -12.30 56.92 17.16
C PHE A 282 -11.43 55.68 17.21
N ASN A 283 -12.06 54.52 17.49
CA ASN A 283 -11.52 53.23 17.09
C ASN A 283 -11.65 53.12 15.55
N SER A 284 -10.68 53.67 14.84
CA SER A 284 -10.49 53.44 13.41
C SER A 284 -9.76 52.12 13.18
N ASP A 285 -10.41 51.01 13.48
CA ASP A 285 -10.07 49.69 12.92
C ASP A 285 -10.83 49.52 11.60
N ILE A 286 -10.46 50.33 10.61
CA ILE A 286 -10.80 50.09 9.20
C ILE A 286 -9.48 49.74 8.50
N SER A 287 -9.08 48.48 8.64
CA SER A 287 -8.02 47.87 7.84
C SER A 287 -8.60 47.55 6.46
N ILE A 288 -8.45 48.49 5.53
CA ILE A 288 -8.64 48.25 4.10
C ILE A 288 -7.38 47.56 3.58
N GLU A 289 -7.43 46.23 3.50
CA GLU A 289 -6.49 45.44 2.70
C GLU A 289 -6.68 45.79 1.22
N SER A 290 -5.87 46.74 0.72
CA SER A 290 -5.67 46.94 -0.70
C SER A 290 -4.43 46.18 -1.14
N GLY A 291 -4.67 45.11 -1.90
CA GLY A 291 -3.63 44.29 -2.51
C GLY A 291 -2.71 45.13 -3.41
N LYS A 292 -1.40 44.98 -3.19
CA LYS A 292 -0.38 45.33 -4.17
C LYS A 292 0.62 44.18 -4.29
N ASN A 293 0.49 43.47 -5.41
CA ASN A 293 1.59 42.80 -6.10
C ASN A 293 2.83 43.70 -6.12
N LYS A 294 3.94 43.25 -5.53
CA LYS A 294 5.29 43.53 -6.03
C LYS A 294 6.21 42.35 -5.76
N GLU A 295 6.70 41.80 -6.87
CA GLU A 295 7.86 40.94 -6.98
C GLU A 295 9.11 41.53 -6.31
N ASN A 296 10.00 40.59 -5.95
CA ASN A 296 11.45 40.74 -5.81
C ASN A 296 11.97 41.75 -4.78
N TYR A 297 12.60 41.24 -3.72
CA TYR A 297 14.04 41.43 -3.49
C TYR A 297 14.52 40.67 -2.24
N ARG A 298 15.72 40.08 -2.41
CA ARG A 298 16.75 39.78 -1.39
C ARG A 298 16.52 38.65 -0.38
N LYS A 299 17.21 37.54 -0.68
CA LYS A 299 17.88 36.66 0.28
C LYS A 299 18.50 37.49 1.42
N LYS A 300 17.92 37.40 2.62
CA LYS A 300 18.60 37.73 3.87
C LYS A 300 18.62 36.47 4.72
N THR A 301 19.83 36.00 5.00
CA THR A 301 20.14 34.98 5.98
C THR A 301 19.86 35.55 7.37
N SER A 302 18.65 35.34 7.90
CA SER A 302 18.35 35.60 9.31
C SER A 302 18.50 34.29 10.10
N ARG A 303 19.51 34.28 10.97
CA ARG A 303 19.70 33.28 12.02
C ARG A 303 18.42 33.18 12.85
N LEU A 304 17.79 32.01 12.84
CA LEU A 304 16.74 31.64 13.78
C LEU A 304 17.33 31.58 15.19
N PRO A 305 16.76 32.25 16.21
CA PRO A 305 17.05 31.89 17.58
C PRO A 305 16.41 30.53 17.88
N LYS A 306 17.25 29.51 18.07
CA LYS A 306 16.87 28.25 18.72
C LYS A 306 16.58 28.56 20.19
N LYS A 307 15.30 28.76 20.54
CA LYS A 307 14.69 28.41 21.84
C LYS A 307 13.26 28.97 21.91
N LEU A 308 12.30 28.08 21.70
CA LEU A 308 10.91 28.29 22.12
C LEU A 308 10.87 28.29 23.67
N PRO A 309 10.22 29.28 24.32
CA PRO A 309 9.93 29.18 25.75
C PRO A 309 8.96 28.04 25.99
N LYS A 310 9.29 27.16 26.93
CA LYS A 310 8.40 26.08 27.40
C LYS A 310 7.18 26.73 28.05
N PHE A 311 6.06 26.72 27.34
CA PHE A 311 4.77 27.12 27.88
C PHE A 311 4.39 26.13 28.99
N LYS A 312 4.42 26.60 30.24
CA LYS A 312 3.90 25.86 31.39
C LYS A 312 2.37 25.82 31.27
N GLY A 313 1.81 24.64 31.55
CA GLY A 313 0.44 24.27 31.24
C GLY A 313 -0.61 25.24 31.78
N PHE A 314 -1.49 25.67 30.90
CA PHE A 314 -2.82 26.10 31.30
C PHE A 314 -3.62 24.86 31.68
N ALA A 315 -4.14 24.87 32.91
CA ALA A 315 -5.06 23.89 33.41
C ALA A 315 -6.28 23.83 32.48
N LYS A 316 -6.58 22.64 31.97
CA LYS A 316 -7.80 22.37 31.19
C LYS A 316 -9.01 22.62 32.10
N PRO A 317 -10.00 23.41 31.69
CA PRO A 317 -11.25 23.50 32.44
C PRO A 317 -11.96 22.14 32.40
N THR A 318 -12.25 21.62 33.59
CA THR A 318 -13.08 20.44 33.82
C THR A 318 -14.50 20.75 33.35
N LEU A 319 -14.89 20.17 32.21
CA LEU A 319 -16.28 20.20 31.75
C LEU A 319 -17.12 19.28 32.65
N PRO A 320 -18.32 19.71 33.08
CA PRO A 320 -19.22 18.88 33.88
C PRO A 320 -19.75 17.70 33.04
N MET A 321 -19.69 16.50 33.62
CA MET A 321 -20.22 15.27 33.03
C MET A 321 -21.70 15.43 32.67
N ARG A 322 -22.00 15.34 31.37
CA ARG A 322 -23.38 15.17 30.90
C ARG A 322 -23.84 13.74 31.21
N LYS A 323 -25.01 13.64 31.85
CA LYS A 323 -25.73 12.39 32.11
C LYS A 323 -26.13 11.72 30.79
N PRO A 324 -26.11 10.38 30.69
CA PRO A 324 -26.60 9.67 29.52
C PRO A 324 -28.13 9.81 29.42
N LEU A 325 -28.61 10.24 28.26
CA LEU A 325 -30.01 10.13 27.89
C LEU A 325 -30.29 8.67 27.53
N ILE A 326 -31.16 8.05 28.32
CA ILE A 326 -31.79 6.77 28.04
C ILE A 326 -32.71 6.98 26.83
N SER A 327 -32.28 6.56 25.64
CA SER A 327 -33.20 6.40 24.50
C SER A 327 -33.72 4.96 24.50
N ALA A 328 -34.92 4.78 25.05
CA ALA A 328 -35.74 3.63 24.74
C ALA A 328 -36.14 3.74 23.27
N ASN A 329 -35.66 2.82 22.43
CA ASN A 329 -36.32 2.53 21.16
C ASN A 329 -36.61 1.05 21.09
N SER A 330 -37.91 0.80 21.23
CA SER A 330 -38.65 -0.41 20.94
C SER A 330 -38.33 -0.95 19.56
N HIS A 331 -37.87 -2.20 19.53
CA HIS A 331 -38.59 -3.33 18.95
C HIS A 331 -39.63 -2.97 17.87
N MET A 332 -39.28 -3.23 16.61
CA MET A 332 -40.24 -3.61 15.57
C MET A 332 -39.58 -4.67 14.70
N ASP A 333 -39.99 -5.92 14.95
CA ASP A 333 -39.87 -7.02 14.01
C ASP A 333 -40.67 -6.69 12.75
N SER A 334 -40.07 -6.92 11.58
CA SER A 334 -40.85 -7.19 10.37
C SER A 334 -40.11 -8.22 9.50
N SER A 335 -40.57 -9.45 9.67
CA SER A 335 -40.64 -10.52 8.69
C SER A 335 -41.24 -10.07 7.34
N THR A 336 -41.02 -10.88 6.29
CA THR A 336 -41.50 -10.86 4.89
C THR A 336 -40.42 -10.37 3.91
N VAL A 337 -39.98 -11.10 2.87
CA VAL A 337 -40.35 -12.39 2.23
C VAL A 337 -39.07 -13.12 1.85
#